data_AF-A0A1H2EQ45-F1
#
_entry.id   AF-A0A1H2EQ45-F1
#
_cell.length_a   1.000
_cell.length_b   1.000
_cell.length_c   1.000
_cell.angle_alpha   90.00
_cell.angle_beta   90.00
_cell.angle_gamma   90.00
#
_symmetry.space_group_name_H-M   'P 1'
#
loop_
_entity.id
_entity.type
_entity.pdbx_description
1 polymer ?
#
loop_
_entity_poly.entity_id
_entity_poly.type
_entity_poly.pdbx_seq_one_letter_code
_entity_poly.pdbx_strand_id
1 'polypeptide(L)'
;MTTITWTWSFPKFETAPVADGLDDVVTVMHWRLRGEAADGLIAESGRFEVLPPPDPQTFTPFDDLTEAEALAWLADLVDIDVEKAAIAERIELKRNPPVVARAAPWA
;
A
#
# COMPACT_ATOMS: atom_id res chain seq x y z
N MET A 1 -22.21 -4.60 9.04
CA MET A 1 -20.91 -4.48 8.34
C MET A 1 -19.94 -3.83 9.31
N THR A 2 -18.79 -4.45 9.58
CA THR A 2 -17.78 -3.86 10.44
C THR A 2 -17.10 -2.73 9.68
N THR A 3 -17.12 -1.52 10.22
CA THR A 3 -16.39 -0.38 9.63
C THR A 3 -14.89 -0.63 9.76
N ILE A 4 -14.16 -0.43 8.65
CA ILE A 4 -12.70 -0.52 8.60
C ILE A 4 -12.14 0.88 8.33
N THR A 5 -11.21 1.32 9.17
CA THR A 5 -10.41 2.53 8.94
C THR A 5 -9.21 2.17 8.08
N TRP A 6 -9.01 2.91 7.00
CA TRP A 6 -7.93 2.68 6.03
C TRP A 6 -6.82 3.71 6.20
N THR A 7 -5.57 3.27 6.21
CA THR A 7 -4.40 4.14 6.30
C THR A 7 -3.40 3.73 5.23
N TRP A 8 -3.04 4.67 4.38
CA TRP A 8 -1.96 4.51 3.40
C TRP A 8 -0.65 4.99 4.00
N SER A 9 0.45 4.49 3.45
CA SER A 9 1.80 4.99 3.72
C SER A 9 2.72 4.65 2.56
N PHE A 10 3.69 5.52 2.31
CA PHE A 10 4.67 5.40 1.22
C PHE A 10 6.08 5.46 1.81
N PRO A 11 6.55 4.36 2.43
CA PRO A 11 7.75 4.40 3.27
C PRO A 11 9.06 4.59 2.51
N LYS A 12 9.06 4.41 1.18
CA LYS A 12 10.27 4.48 0.37
C LYS A 12 9.93 4.79 -1.09
N PHE A 13 10.76 5.65 -1.68
CA PHE A 13 10.86 5.84 -3.12
C PHE A 13 12.28 5.53 -3.57
N GLU A 14 12.44 5.01 -4.79
CA GLU A 14 13.74 4.86 -5.44
C GLU A 14 13.81 5.82 -6.61
N THR A 15 14.79 6.71 -6.60
CA THR A 15 14.96 7.75 -7.61
C THR A 15 16.14 7.44 -8.53
N ALA A 16 15.98 7.74 -9.81
CA ALA A 16 17.09 7.88 -10.74
C ALA A 16 17.69 9.29 -10.54
N PRO A 17 19.01 9.44 -10.33
CA PRO A 17 19.61 10.76 -10.13
C PRO A 17 19.38 11.71 -11.30
N VAL A 18 19.37 11.18 -12.53
CA VAL A 18 19.00 11.90 -13.75
C VAL A 18 18.24 10.95 -14.69
N ALA A 19 17.08 11.37 -15.18
CA ALA A 19 16.34 10.70 -16.26
C ALA A 19 15.64 11.73 -17.16
N ASP A 20 15.80 11.63 -18.47
CA ASP A 20 15.23 12.56 -19.46
C ASP A 20 15.50 14.06 -19.19
N GLY A 21 16.64 14.36 -18.56
CA GLY A 21 17.05 15.73 -18.21
C GLY A 21 16.41 16.27 -16.93
N LEU A 22 15.70 15.43 -16.18
CA LEU A 22 15.12 15.70 -14.87
C LEU A 22 15.96 15.03 -13.78
N ASP A 23 16.09 15.68 -12.63
CA ASP A 23 16.82 15.16 -11.47
C ASP A 23 15.88 14.43 -10.50
N ASP A 24 16.42 13.45 -9.77
CA ASP A 24 15.73 12.71 -8.70
C ASP A 24 14.35 12.14 -9.08
N VAL A 25 14.25 11.59 -10.29
CA VAL A 25 13.02 11.03 -10.84
C VAL A 25 12.64 9.74 -10.11
N VAL A 26 11.47 9.68 -9.50
CA VAL A 26 10.96 8.44 -8.88
C VAL A 26 10.73 7.37 -9.95
N THR A 27 11.35 6.21 -9.76
CA THR A 27 11.21 5.04 -10.64
C THR A 27 10.49 3.88 -9.98
N VAL A 28 10.57 3.78 -8.65
CA VAL A 28 9.88 2.76 -7.86
C VAL A 28 9.24 3.40 -6.64
N MET A 29 7.99 3.08 -6.39
CA MET A 29 7.23 3.50 -5.21
C MET A 29 6.90 2.30 -4.35
N HIS A 30 7.29 2.33 -3.08
CA HIS A 30 6.88 1.33 -2.09
C HIS A 30 5.68 1.86 -1.32
N TRP A 31 4.65 1.03 -1.16
CA TRP A 31 3.41 1.42 -0.50
C TRP A 31 2.96 0.37 0.52
N ARG A 32 2.14 0.81 1.48
CA ARG A 32 1.44 -0.07 2.42
C ARG A 32 0.04 0.45 2.69
N LEU A 33 -0.93 -0.46 2.64
CA LEU A 33 -2.31 -0.25 3.06
C LEU A 33 -2.55 -1.00 4.37
N ARG A 34 -2.93 -0.27 5.41
CA ARG A 34 -3.39 -0.82 6.69
C ARG A 34 -4.89 -0.67 6.80
N GLY A 35 -5.57 -1.78 7.12
CA GLY A 35 -6.97 -1.81 7.51
C GLY A 35 -7.10 -2.13 8.99
N GLU A 36 -7.85 -1.32 9.73
CA GLU A 36 -8.15 -1.50 11.15
C GLU A 36 -9.67 -1.54 11.36
N ALA A 37 -10.18 -2.69 11.78
CA ALA A 37 -11.58 -2.85 12.12
C ALA A 37 -11.91 -2.22 13.48
N ALA A 38 -13.17 -1.83 13.69
CA ALA A 38 -13.64 -1.17 14.91
C ALA A 38 -13.41 -1.96 16.22
N ASP A 39 -13.17 -3.27 16.14
CA ASP A 39 -12.84 -4.13 17.27
C ASP A 39 -11.33 -4.34 17.47
N GLY A 40 -10.50 -3.58 16.76
CA GLY A 40 -9.03 -3.58 16.89
C GLY A 40 -8.31 -4.65 16.05
N LEU A 41 -9.04 -5.45 15.27
CA LEU A 41 -8.39 -6.38 14.34
C LEU A 41 -7.75 -5.62 13.18
N ILE A 42 -6.47 -5.87 12.95
CA ILE A 42 -5.68 -5.20 11.92
C ILE A 42 -5.21 -6.22 10.88
N ALA A 43 -5.23 -5.85 9.61
CA ALA A 43 -4.46 -6.52 8.56
C ALA A 43 -3.87 -5.49 7.59
N GLU A 44 -2.77 -5.87 6.94
CA GLU A 44 -1.99 -4.96 6.10
C GLU A 44 -1.56 -5.65 4.81
N SER A 45 -1.57 -4.91 3.70
CA SER A 45 -0.99 -5.28 2.41
C SER A 45 0.07 -4.24 2.04
N GLY A 46 1.04 -4.61 1.22
CA GLY A 46 2.08 -3.68 0.77
C GLY A 46 2.98 -4.32 -0.26
N ARG A 47 3.39 -3.52 -1.24
CA ARG A 47 4.21 -3.93 -2.37
C ARG A 47 5.00 -2.73 -2.87
N PHE A 48 5.72 -2.93 -3.98
CA PHE A 48 6.32 -1.84 -4.74
C PHE A 48 5.76 -1.87 -6.15
N GLU A 49 5.64 -0.71 -6.77
CA GLU A 49 5.29 -0.57 -8.18
C GLU A 49 6.38 0.20 -8.91
N VAL A 50 6.66 -0.22 -10.14
CA VAL A 50 7.53 0.51 -11.07
C VAL A 50 6.70 1.57 -11.75
N LEU A 51 7.15 2.83 -11.66
CA LEU A 51 6.46 3.95 -12.28
C LEU A 51 6.81 4.05 -13.78
N PRO A 52 5.89 4.54 -14.63
CA PRO A 52 6.22 4.88 -15.99
C PRO A 52 7.29 5.98 -16.05
N PRO A 53 7.96 6.17 -17.20
CA PRO A 53 8.88 7.29 -17.39
C PRO A 53 8.21 8.63 -17.08
N PRO A 54 8.96 9.61 -16.56
CA PRO A 54 8.40 10.92 -16.20
C PRO A 54 7.93 11.65 -17.46
N ASP A 55 6.88 12.44 -17.31
CA ASP A 55 6.50 13.45 -18.30
C ASP A 55 7.04 14.82 -17.83
N PRO A 56 7.99 15.44 -18.56
CA PRO A 56 8.55 16.73 -18.20
C PRO A 56 7.50 17.86 -18.07
N GLN A 57 6.32 17.73 -18.69
CA GLN A 57 5.25 18.73 -18.61
C GLN A 57 4.46 18.67 -17.30
N THR A 58 4.47 17.51 -16.63
CA THR A 58 3.69 17.23 -15.42
C THR A 58 4.57 16.76 -14.26
N PHE A 59 5.89 16.92 -14.38
CA PHE A 59 6.87 16.46 -13.40
C PHE A 59 6.79 17.25 -12.09
N THR A 60 6.60 16.53 -10.99
CA THR A 60 6.74 17.05 -9.62
C THR A 60 8.15 16.74 -9.10
N PRO A 61 8.95 17.74 -8.69
CA PRO A 61 10.24 17.49 -8.02
C PRO A 61 10.08 16.62 -6.78
N PHE A 62 11.07 15.78 -6.48
CA PHE A 62 10.98 14.82 -5.38
C PHE A 62 10.64 15.47 -4.03
N ASP A 63 11.27 16.60 -3.71
CA ASP A 63 11.06 17.32 -2.45
C ASP A 63 9.66 17.97 -2.33
N ASP A 64 8.97 18.14 -3.45
CA ASP A 64 7.62 18.70 -3.50
C ASP A 64 6.52 17.62 -3.53
N LEU A 65 6.91 16.34 -3.63
CA LEU A 65 5.97 15.23 -3.74
C LEU A 65 5.10 15.10 -2.49
N THR A 66 3.80 15.05 -2.70
CA THR A 66 2.81 14.84 -1.63
C THR A 66 2.32 13.39 -1.56
N GLU A 67 1.83 12.99 -0.38
CA GLU A 67 1.20 11.68 -0.20
C GLU A 67 -0.04 11.50 -1.10
N ALA A 68 -0.77 12.59 -1.39
CA ALA A 68 -1.94 12.56 -2.26
C ALA A 68 -1.56 12.24 -3.72
N GLU A 69 -0.45 12.79 -4.22
CA GLU A 69 0.08 12.47 -5.55
C GLU A 69 0.57 11.03 -5.62
N ALA A 70 1.32 10.55 -4.61
CA ALA A 70 1.76 9.16 -4.55
C ALA A 70 0.56 8.18 -4.55
N LEU A 71 -0.51 8.52 -3.84
CA LEU A 71 -1.76 7.73 -3.86
C LEU A 71 -2.47 7.78 -5.21
N ALA A 72 -2.46 8.92 -5.90
CA ALA A 72 -3.01 9.02 -7.26
C ALA A 72 -2.24 8.14 -8.24
N TRP A 73 -0.90 8.17 -8.20
CA TRP A 73 -0.06 7.29 -9.01
C TRP A 73 -0.32 5.81 -8.72
N LEU A 74 -0.51 5.45 -7.45
CA LEU A 74 -0.82 4.08 -7.08
C LEU A 74 -2.19 3.64 -7.62
N ALA A 75 -3.19 4.52 -7.60
CA ALA A 75 -4.54 4.23 -8.08
C ALA A 75 -4.59 3.94 -9.59
N ASP A 76 -3.65 4.47 -10.37
CA ASP A 76 -3.53 4.18 -11.81
C ASP A 76 -2.86 2.81 -12.08
N LEU A 77 -2.14 2.26 -11.11
CA LEU A 77 -1.37 1.02 -11.25
C LEU A 77 -2.04 -0.19 -10.58
N VAL A 78 -2.82 0.04 -9.53
CA VAL A 78 -3.39 -1.01 -8.66
C VAL A 78 -4.88 -0.78 -8.45
N ASP A 79 -5.66 -1.86 -8.50
CA ASP A 79 -7.06 -1.84 -8.10
C ASP A 79 -7.16 -1.74 -6.56
N ILE A 80 -7.40 -0.52 -6.09
CA ILE A 80 -7.51 -0.19 -4.66
C ILE A 80 -8.65 -0.95 -3.98
N ASP A 81 -9.76 -1.19 -4.68
CA ASP A 81 -10.91 -1.87 -4.09
C ASP A 81 -10.63 -3.36 -3.91
N VAL A 82 -9.89 -3.98 -4.83
CA VAL A 82 -9.38 -5.35 -4.67
C VAL A 82 -8.44 -5.46 -3.47
N GLU A 83 -7.49 -4.53 -3.30
CA GLU A 83 -6.57 -4.55 -2.14
C GLU A 83 -7.33 -4.38 -0.81
N LYS A 84 -8.31 -3.47 -0.76
CA LYS A 84 -9.17 -3.31 0.42
C LYS A 84 -10.00 -4.56 0.69
N ALA A 85 -10.58 -5.18 -0.34
CA ALA A 85 -11.36 -6.41 -0.19
C ALA A 85 -10.53 -7.56 0.37
N ALA A 86 -9.29 -7.73 -0.11
CA ALA A 86 -8.37 -8.76 0.38
C ALA A 86 -8.00 -8.56 1.86
N ILE A 87 -7.78 -7.31 2.29
CA ILE A 87 -7.53 -6.99 3.70
C ILE A 87 -8.77 -7.24 4.55
N ALA A 88 -9.96 -6.86 4.07
CA ALA A 88 -11.22 -7.10 4.77
C ALA A 88 -11.47 -8.60 4.99
N GLU A 89 -11.21 -9.44 3.97
CA GLU A 89 -11.28 -10.90 4.09
C GLU A 89 -10.29 -11.42 5.15
N ARG A 90 -9.04 -10.93 5.14
CA ARG A 90 -8.03 -11.32 6.15
C ARG A 90 -8.43 -10.91 7.58
N ILE A 91 -9.08 -9.77 7.75
CA ILE A 91 -9.65 -9.37 9.05
C ILE A 91 -10.76 -10.34 9.45
N GLU A 92 -11.62 -10.73 8.52
CA GLU A 92 -12.71 -11.67 8.82
C GLU A 92 -12.19 -13.06 9.18
N LEU A 93 -11.15 -13.56 8.50
CA LEU A 93 -10.48 -14.80 8.86
C LEU A 93 -9.80 -14.73 10.23
N LYS A 94 -9.34 -13.55 10.68
CA LYS A 94 -8.84 -13.36 12.06
C LYS A 94 -9.96 -13.36 13.08
N ARG A 95 -11.11 -12.78 12.73
CA ARG A 95 -12.31 -12.74 13.58
C ARG A 95 -12.90 -14.13 13.76
N ASN A 96 -13.00 -14.87 12.66
CA ASN A 96 -13.64 -16.18 12.55
C ASN A 96 -12.67 -17.19 11.93
N PRO A 97 -11.61 -17.60 12.68
CA PRO A 97 -10.59 -18.50 12.15
C PRO A 97 -11.19 -19.88 11.81
N PRO A 98 -11.04 -20.37 10.57
CA PRO A 98 -11.59 -21.66 10.17
C PRO A 98 -10.84 -22.85 10.78
N VAL A 99 -9.59 -22.63 11.20
CA VAL A 99 -8.73 -23.62 11.83
C VAL A 99 -8.10 -23.00 13.08
N VAL A 100 -8.22 -23.69 14.21
CA VAL A 100 -7.64 -23.26 15.49
C VAL A 100 -6.51 -24.21 15.85
N ALA A 101 -5.29 -23.67 15.96
CA ALA A 101 -4.16 -24.44 16.46
C ALA A 101 -4.39 -24.84 17.92
N ARG A 102 -4.14 -26.11 18.24
CA ARG A 102 -4.15 -26.63 19.60
C ARG A 102 -2.77 -27.15 19.94
N ALA A 103 -2.36 -26.98 21.20
CA ALA A 103 -1.15 -27.63 21.70
C ALA A 103 -1.28 -29.15 21.58
N ALA A 104 -0.15 -29.84 21.45
CA ALA A 104 -0.15 -31.29 21.49
C ALA A 104 -0.73 -31.77 22.84
N PRO A 105 -1.57 -32.83 22.86
CA PRO A 105 -2.22 -33.32 24.09
C PRO A 105 -1.29 -33.81 25.20
N TRP A 106 0.02 -33.89 24.94
CA TRP A 106 1.06 -34.39 25.84
C TRP A 106 2.19 -33.38 26.07
N ALA A 107 1.97 -32.11 25.73
CA ALA A 107 2.88 -31.02 26.07
C ALA A 107 2.73 -30.62 27.55
#